data_AF-A0A023BCD3-F1
#
_entry.id   AF-A0A023BCD3-F1
#
_cell.length_a   1.000
_cell.length_b   1.000
_cell.length_c   1.000
_cell.angle_alpha   90.00
_cell.angle_beta   90.00
_cell.angle_gamma   90.00
#
_symmetry.space_group_name_H-M   'P 1'
#
loop_
_entity.id
_entity.type
_entity.pdbx_description
1 polymer ?
#
loop_
_entity_poly.entity_id
_entity_poly.type
_entity_poly.pdbx_seq_one_letter_code
_entity_poly.pdbx_strand_id
1 'polypeptide(L)'
;MGSRKRERETNGEEEGRERKEARVEAGMAELALRPMSVEGKKAKKSKYVPEVAEGVNPFNGQPFSRRYYDLLSVRERLPAYEARKKFLKTVKRHQCTVVVGETGSGKTTQCTQFLLQAGYHRDKCIACTQPRRVAAMSVAHRVAEEMDVELGKQVGYRIRFEDVTEPGTTLLKYCTDGSLLREAQTDPLLSNYSVIVLDEAHERTLDTDILFGLLKEIIKTRKDLKVVVMSATLDCEKFQKYFEAPVVFIPGRVHPVEILYTESKSTPP
;
A
#
# COMPACT_ATOMS: atom_id res chain seq x y z
N MET A 1 -47.79 -31.18 -11.29
CA MET A 1 -47.77 -29.70 -11.28
C MET A 1 -46.70 -29.06 -10.38
N GLY A 2 -45.84 -29.83 -9.70
CA GLY A 2 -44.87 -29.29 -8.72
C GLY A 2 -43.47 -28.92 -9.24
N SER A 3 -43.03 -29.41 -10.40
CA SER A 3 -41.63 -29.22 -10.84
C SER A 3 -41.37 -27.92 -11.59
N ARG A 4 -42.31 -27.45 -12.40
CA ARG A 4 -42.18 -26.21 -13.19
C ARG A 4 -42.26 -24.91 -12.38
N LYS A 5 -42.70 -24.97 -11.12
CA LYS A 5 -42.82 -23.80 -10.25
C LYS A 5 -41.52 -23.52 -9.49
N ARG A 6 -40.75 -24.56 -9.13
CA ARG A 6 -39.45 -24.42 -8.46
C ARG A 6 -38.34 -23.95 -9.40
N GLU A 7 -38.30 -24.42 -10.65
CA GLU A 7 -37.31 -23.96 -11.65
C GLU A 7 -37.46 -22.49 -12.04
N ARG A 8 -38.69 -21.94 -11.96
CA ARG A 8 -38.94 -20.52 -12.25
C ARG A 8 -38.57 -19.60 -11.09
N GLU A 9 -38.62 -20.09 -9.86
CA GLU A 9 -38.21 -19.34 -8.67
C GLU A 9 -36.68 -19.31 -8.53
N THR A 10 -35.98 -20.42 -8.83
CA THR A 10 -34.50 -20.45 -8.80
C THR A 10 -33.86 -19.62 -9.92
N ASN A 11 -34.39 -19.64 -11.14
CA ASN A 11 -33.83 -18.83 -12.23
C ASN A 11 -34.02 -17.32 -12.01
N GLY A 12 -35.09 -16.90 -11.33
CA GLY A 12 -35.31 -15.48 -11.01
C GLY A 12 -34.37 -14.93 -9.94
N GLU A 13 -33.91 -15.78 -9.03
CA GLU A 13 -32.93 -15.43 -7.99
C GLU A 13 -31.49 -15.37 -8.53
N GLU A 14 -31.13 -16.25 -9.47
CA GLU A 14 -29.83 -16.24 -10.16
C GLU A 14 -29.70 -15.06 -11.13
N GLU A 15 -30.71 -14.78 -11.97
CA GLU A 15 -30.72 -13.60 -12.85
C GLU A 15 -30.72 -12.27 -12.06
N GLY A 16 -31.32 -12.25 -10.87
CA GLY A 16 -31.30 -11.11 -9.96
C GLY A 16 -29.94 -10.87 -9.29
N ARG A 17 -29.14 -11.93 -9.11
CA ARG A 17 -27.80 -11.89 -8.52
C ARG A 17 -26.76 -11.49 -9.56
N GLU A 18 -26.83 -12.04 -10.77
CA GLU A 18 -25.98 -11.64 -11.91
C GLU A 18 -26.23 -10.19 -12.34
N ARG A 19 -27.49 -9.71 -12.32
CA ARG A 19 -27.79 -8.28 -12.59
C ARG A 19 -27.34 -7.34 -11.47
N LYS A 20 -27.21 -7.82 -10.23
CA LYS A 20 -26.62 -7.03 -9.12
C LYS A 20 -25.11 -7.00 -9.20
N GLU A 21 -24.47 -8.13 -9.51
CA GLU A 21 -23.01 -8.22 -9.69
C GLU A 21 -22.53 -7.42 -10.91
N ALA A 22 -23.21 -7.54 -12.05
CA ALA A 22 -22.91 -6.75 -13.25
C ALA A 22 -23.11 -5.23 -13.05
N ARG A 23 -24.00 -4.81 -12.13
CA ARG A 23 -24.25 -3.39 -11.81
C ARG A 23 -23.23 -2.83 -10.81
N VAL A 24 -22.65 -3.68 -9.96
CA VAL A 24 -21.50 -3.32 -9.10
C VAL A 24 -20.21 -3.28 -9.92
N GLU A 25 -20.02 -4.22 -10.86
CA GLU A 25 -18.87 -4.27 -11.77
C GLU A 25 -18.87 -3.10 -12.76
N ALA A 26 -20.03 -2.74 -13.33
CA ALA A 26 -20.18 -1.56 -14.18
C ALA A 26 -19.99 -0.24 -13.40
N GLY A 27 -20.37 -0.19 -12.12
CA GLY A 27 -20.15 0.97 -11.24
C GLY A 27 -18.68 1.17 -10.82
N MET A 28 -17.89 0.09 -10.76
CA MET A 28 -16.46 0.15 -10.43
C MET A 28 -15.55 0.30 -11.66
N ALA A 29 -15.99 -0.11 -12.85
CA ALA A 29 -15.21 -0.01 -14.09
C ALA A 29 -15.14 1.42 -14.68
N GLU A 30 -16.08 2.31 -14.35
CA GLU A 30 -16.07 3.71 -14.84
C GLU A 30 -15.08 4.63 -14.07
N LEU A 31 -14.47 4.13 -12.98
CA LEU A 31 -13.46 4.82 -12.15
C LEU A 31 -12.07 4.94 -12.81
N ALA A 32 -11.90 4.54 -14.07
CA ALA A 32 -10.61 4.54 -14.73
C ALA A 32 -10.61 5.26 -16.08
N LEU A 33 -10.02 6.47 -16.04
CA LEU A 33 -9.37 7.21 -17.14
C LEU A 33 -10.24 8.29 -17.81
N ARG A 34 -9.86 9.57 -17.65
CA ARG A 34 -9.63 10.53 -18.75
C ARG A 34 -8.81 11.77 -18.30
N PRO A 35 -8.05 12.41 -19.22
CA PRO A 35 -6.84 13.19 -18.90
C PRO A 35 -7.10 14.68 -18.68
N MET A 36 -6.13 15.34 -18.03
CA MET A 36 -6.09 16.79 -17.85
C MET A 36 -5.75 17.50 -19.17
N SER A 37 -6.52 18.51 -19.52
CA SER A 37 -6.03 19.70 -20.23
C SER A 37 -6.31 20.92 -19.36
N VAL A 38 -5.37 21.87 -19.43
CA VAL A 38 -5.13 22.91 -18.44
C VAL A 38 -6.05 24.12 -18.65
N GLU A 39 -6.23 24.84 -17.55
CA GLU A 39 -6.54 26.28 -17.45
C GLU A 39 -7.98 26.75 -17.25
N GLY A 40 -8.06 27.82 -16.45
CA GLY A 40 -9.11 28.09 -15.51
C GLY A 40 -10.45 28.53 -16.09
N LYS A 41 -11.52 27.99 -15.51
CA LYS A 41 -12.78 28.67 -15.20
C LYS A 41 -13.56 27.83 -14.17
N LYS A 42 -13.83 28.45 -13.02
CA LYS A 42 -14.76 28.09 -11.92
C LYS A 42 -15.05 26.59 -11.74
N ALA A 43 -14.31 25.96 -10.83
CA ALA A 43 -14.44 24.55 -10.46
C ALA A 43 -15.84 24.21 -9.89
N LYS A 44 -16.62 23.43 -10.64
CA LYS A 44 -17.77 22.69 -10.13
C LYS A 44 -17.26 21.42 -9.43
N LYS A 45 -17.69 21.24 -8.17
CA LYS A 45 -17.33 20.12 -7.27
C LYS A 45 -17.62 18.76 -7.92
N SER A 46 -16.63 17.87 -7.93
CA SER A 46 -16.77 16.46 -8.35
C SER A 46 -17.29 15.62 -7.18
N LYS A 47 -18.32 14.79 -7.42
CA LYS A 47 -18.98 13.92 -6.43
C LYS A 47 -18.62 12.45 -6.69
N TYR A 48 -17.69 11.91 -5.91
CA TYR A 48 -17.85 10.71 -5.07
C TYR A 48 -16.57 10.56 -4.22
N VAL A 49 -16.51 11.39 -3.20
CA VAL A 49 -15.88 11.08 -1.92
C VAL A 49 -17.07 10.58 -1.07
N PRO A 50 -16.98 9.54 -0.22
CA PRO A 50 -17.98 9.38 0.82
C PRO A 50 -18.17 10.75 1.49
N GLU A 51 -19.40 11.18 1.73
CA GLU A 51 -19.69 12.50 2.28
C GLU A 51 -19.29 12.50 3.77
N VAL A 52 -17.99 12.40 4.02
CA VAL A 52 -17.38 12.52 5.33
C VAL A 52 -17.33 14.01 5.60
N ALA A 53 -17.94 14.42 6.70
CA ALA A 53 -17.97 15.82 7.10
C ALA A 53 -16.53 16.39 7.09
N GLU A 54 -16.40 17.64 6.63
CA GLU A 54 -15.12 18.33 6.62
C GLU A 54 -14.51 18.28 8.02
N GLY A 55 -13.30 17.74 8.15
CA GLY A 55 -12.63 17.54 9.44
C GLY A 55 -12.90 16.21 10.14
N VAL A 56 -13.62 15.26 9.53
CA VAL A 56 -13.79 13.90 10.06
C VAL A 56 -12.89 12.90 9.34
N ASN A 57 -12.26 12.01 10.10
CA ASN A 57 -11.37 10.98 9.62
C ASN A 57 -12.17 9.85 8.94
N PRO A 58 -11.95 9.57 7.65
CA PRO A 58 -12.75 8.60 6.90
C PRO A 58 -12.54 7.16 7.36
N PHE A 59 -11.49 6.87 8.14
CA PHE A 59 -11.13 5.51 8.53
C PHE A 59 -11.71 5.08 9.89
N ASN A 60 -12.06 6.02 10.76
CA ASN A 60 -12.63 5.74 12.08
C ASN A 60 -13.87 6.58 12.44
N GLY A 61 -14.27 7.52 11.58
CA GLY A 61 -15.45 8.38 11.79
C GLY A 61 -15.29 9.45 12.88
N GLN A 62 -14.10 9.61 13.46
CA GLN A 62 -13.83 10.60 14.50
C GLN A 62 -13.33 11.92 13.89
N PRO A 63 -13.58 13.09 14.52
CA PRO A 63 -12.94 14.34 14.11
C PRO A 63 -11.42 14.23 14.16
N PHE A 64 -10.72 14.79 13.16
CA PHE A 64 -9.26 14.86 13.16
C PHE A 64 -8.76 15.72 14.33
N SER A 65 -7.75 15.21 15.03
CA SER A 65 -7.07 15.91 16.10
C SER A 65 -6.21 17.07 15.57
N ARG A 66 -5.85 18.02 16.44
CA ARG A 66 -4.87 19.06 16.09
C ARG A 66 -3.52 18.44 15.69
N ARG A 67 -3.11 17.37 16.39
CA ARG A 67 -1.87 16.64 16.13
C ARG A 67 -1.83 16.07 14.72
N TYR A 68 -2.97 15.59 14.20
CA TYR A 68 -3.07 15.15 12.81
C TYR A 68 -2.67 16.25 11.83
N TYR A 69 -3.23 17.45 11.97
CA TYR A 69 -2.93 18.57 11.08
C TYR A 69 -1.47 19.03 11.18
N ASP A 70 -0.91 19.05 12.39
CA ASP A 70 0.50 19.35 12.61
C ASP A 70 1.40 18.34 11.86
N LEU A 71 1.12 17.04 11.99
CA LEU A 71 1.85 15.98 11.28
C LEU A 71 1.63 16.03 9.76
N LEU A 72 0.41 16.32 9.30
CA LEU A 72 0.08 16.46 7.89
C LEU A 72 0.95 17.55 7.25
N SER A 73 1.07 18.71 7.90
CA SER A 73 1.90 19.81 7.39
C SER A 73 3.38 19.41 7.18
N VAL A 74 3.92 18.50 8.00
CA VAL A 74 5.28 17.97 7.85
C VAL A 74 5.33 16.98 6.69
N ARG A 75 4.33 16.08 6.60
CA ARG A 75 4.25 15.04 5.56
C ARG A 75 4.14 15.62 4.15
N GLU A 76 3.39 16.70 3.98
CA GLU A 76 3.23 17.38 2.68
C GLU A 76 4.54 17.98 2.14
N ARG A 77 5.53 18.18 3.01
CA ARG A 77 6.88 18.66 2.65
C ARG A 77 7.86 17.54 2.31
N LEU A 78 7.47 16.26 2.50
CA LEU A 78 8.32 15.13 2.18
C LEU A 78 8.41 14.91 0.67
N PRO A 79 9.58 14.53 0.13
CA PRO A 79 9.72 14.31 -1.31
C PRO A 79 8.77 13.23 -1.88
N ALA A 80 8.43 12.20 -1.09
CA ALA A 80 7.44 11.21 -1.50
C ALA A 80 6.07 11.83 -1.80
N TYR A 81 5.69 12.90 -1.11
CA TYR A 81 4.41 13.58 -1.32
C TYR A 81 4.34 14.25 -2.70
N GLU A 82 5.42 14.89 -3.15
CA GLU A 82 5.52 15.46 -4.49
C GLU A 82 5.34 14.37 -5.58
N ALA A 83 5.88 13.18 -5.34
CA ALA A 83 5.77 12.04 -6.25
C ALA A 83 4.41 11.30 -6.19
N ARG A 84 3.51 11.62 -5.23
CA ARG A 84 2.25 10.91 -4.98
C ARG A 84 1.42 10.65 -6.23
N LYS A 85 1.18 11.70 -7.03
CA LYS A 85 0.37 11.58 -8.26
C LYS A 85 1.01 10.62 -9.26
N LYS A 86 2.32 10.72 -9.48
CA LYS A 86 3.07 9.84 -10.38
C LYS A 86 3.03 8.40 -9.88
N PHE A 87 3.28 8.19 -8.60
CA PHE A 87 3.23 6.88 -7.94
C PHE A 87 1.87 6.19 -8.14
N LEU A 88 0.77 6.84 -7.72
CA LEU A 88 -0.58 6.27 -7.83
C LEU A 88 -0.98 6.01 -9.28
N LYS A 89 -0.61 6.90 -10.21
CA LYS A 89 -0.87 6.72 -11.65
C LYS A 89 -0.13 5.47 -12.16
N THR A 90 1.09 5.21 -11.69
CA THR A 90 1.90 4.05 -12.10
C THR A 90 1.35 2.75 -11.53
N VAL A 91 1.04 2.70 -10.23
CA VAL A 91 0.43 1.52 -9.57
C VAL A 91 -0.93 1.16 -10.21
N LYS A 92 -1.71 2.17 -10.64
CA LYS A 92 -2.97 1.92 -11.35
C LYS A 92 -2.76 1.13 -12.63
N ARG A 93 -1.75 1.52 -13.42
CA ARG A 93 -1.49 0.94 -14.76
C ARG A 93 -0.74 -0.39 -14.74
N HIS A 94 0.01 -0.69 -13.67
CA HIS A 94 0.92 -1.85 -13.65
C HIS A 94 0.62 -2.73 -12.44
N GLN A 95 0.83 -4.03 -12.59
CA GLN A 95 0.65 -4.97 -11.48
C GLN A 95 1.79 -4.84 -10.46
N CYS A 96 3.02 -4.69 -10.96
CA CYS A 96 4.22 -4.43 -10.17
C CYS A 96 4.69 -2.99 -10.37
N THR A 97 5.26 -2.36 -9.35
CA THR A 97 5.89 -1.03 -9.44
C THR A 97 7.11 -0.98 -8.54
N VAL A 98 8.24 -0.51 -9.07
CA VAL A 98 9.46 -0.28 -8.28
C VAL A 98 9.50 1.19 -7.87
N VAL A 99 9.78 1.47 -6.61
CA VAL A 99 9.91 2.83 -6.07
C VAL A 99 11.31 2.99 -5.51
N VAL A 100 11.99 4.05 -5.94
CA VAL A 100 13.37 4.35 -5.55
C VAL A 100 13.41 5.76 -4.99
N GLY A 101 14.10 5.95 -3.87
CA GLY A 101 14.34 7.26 -3.30
C GLY A 101 15.15 7.14 -2.01
N GLU A 102 15.87 8.19 -1.64
CA GLU A 102 16.77 8.16 -0.48
C GLU A 102 16.07 7.78 0.84
N THR A 103 16.84 7.35 1.83
CA THR A 103 16.33 7.24 3.21
C THR A 103 15.79 8.59 3.69
N GLY A 104 14.73 8.58 4.50
CA GLY A 104 14.08 9.83 4.94
C GLY A 104 13.20 10.53 3.89
N SER A 105 13.16 10.07 2.63
CA SER A 105 12.26 10.65 1.61
C SER A 105 10.76 10.40 1.86
N GLY A 106 10.42 9.50 2.80
CA GLY A 106 9.05 9.18 3.19
C GLY A 106 8.41 8.00 2.45
N LYS A 107 9.20 7.12 1.80
CA LYS A 107 8.68 5.95 1.04
C LYS A 107 7.76 5.08 1.89
N THR A 108 8.29 4.55 2.99
CA THR A 108 7.63 3.59 3.87
C THR A 108 6.35 4.09 4.51
N THR A 109 6.35 5.36 4.95
CA THR A 109 5.21 5.95 5.65
C THR A 109 4.19 6.51 4.67
N GLN A 110 4.61 7.19 3.61
CA GLN A 110 3.70 7.91 2.74
C GLN A 110 3.14 7.05 1.61
N CYS A 111 3.94 6.18 0.97
CA CYS A 111 3.45 5.40 -0.17
C CYS A 111 2.33 4.42 0.23
N THR A 112 2.44 3.78 1.39
CA THR A 112 1.39 2.90 1.95
C THR A 112 0.11 3.68 2.24
N GLN A 113 0.22 4.87 2.85
CA GLN A 113 -0.92 5.76 3.09
C GLN A 113 -1.54 6.24 1.78
N PHE A 114 -0.76 6.52 0.74
CA PHE A 114 -1.30 6.90 -0.56
C PHE A 114 -2.12 5.76 -1.18
N LEU A 115 -1.62 4.52 -1.09
CA LEU A 115 -2.36 3.33 -1.54
C LEU A 115 -3.66 3.18 -0.76
N LEU A 116 -3.60 3.29 0.56
CA LEU A 116 -4.76 3.17 1.43
C LEU A 116 -5.82 4.24 1.14
N GLN A 117 -5.42 5.51 1.09
CA GLN A 117 -6.29 6.65 0.77
C GLN A 117 -6.86 6.59 -0.65
N ALA A 118 -6.17 5.93 -1.58
CA ALA A 118 -6.67 5.68 -2.93
C ALA A 118 -7.58 4.44 -3.01
N GLY A 119 -7.93 3.81 -1.87
CA GLY A 119 -8.86 2.69 -1.80
C GLY A 119 -8.28 1.36 -2.26
N TYR A 120 -6.94 1.22 -2.32
CA TYR A 120 -6.34 -0.04 -2.77
C TYR A 120 -6.56 -1.19 -1.80
N HIS A 121 -6.87 -0.94 -0.53
CA HIS A 121 -7.21 -1.99 0.43
C HIS A 121 -8.46 -2.78 -0.01
N ARG A 122 -9.45 -2.14 -0.66
CA ARG A 122 -10.73 -2.77 -1.04
C ARG A 122 -11.36 -3.46 0.19
N ASP A 123 -11.82 -4.70 0.06
CA ASP A 123 -12.29 -5.51 1.19
C ASP A 123 -11.16 -6.37 1.81
N LYS A 124 -9.90 -5.96 1.62
CA LYS A 124 -8.68 -6.67 2.00
C LYS A 124 -7.73 -5.74 2.77
N CYS A 125 -6.51 -6.22 3.04
CA CYS A 125 -5.45 -5.47 3.68
C CYS A 125 -4.35 -5.07 2.68
N ILE A 126 -3.65 -3.97 2.98
CA ILE A 126 -2.34 -3.66 2.40
C ILE A 126 -1.28 -4.17 3.37
N ALA A 127 -0.34 -5.00 2.91
CA ALA A 127 0.83 -5.39 3.69
C ALA A 127 2.04 -4.54 3.29
N CYS A 128 2.84 -4.14 4.27
CA CYS A 128 4.16 -3.57 4.05
C CYS A 128 5.19 -4.31 4.89
N THR A 129 6.12 -4.99 4.24
CA THR A 129 7.15 -5.72 4.95
C THR A 129 8.30 -4.79 5.36
N GLN A 130 8.99 -5.17 6.43
CA GLN A 130 10.21 -4.56 6.90
C GLN A 130 11.19 -5.68 7.28
N PRO A 131 12.49 -5.56 6.98
CA PRO A 131 13.46 -6.60 7.32
C PRO A 131 13.65 -6.76 8.84
N ARG A 132 13.36 -5.70 9.62
CA ARG A 132 13.61 -5.65 11.08
C ARG A 132 12.32 -5.50 11.86
N ARG A 133 12.19 -6.26 12.97
CA ARG A 133 11.04 -6.20 13.89
C ARG A 133 10.79 -4.79 14.43
N VAL A 134 11.85 -4.14 14.92
CA VAL A 134 11.78 -2.78 15.46
C VAL A 134 11.35 -1.75 14.40
N ALA A 135 11.70 -1.97 13.13
CA ALA A 135 11.26 -1.10 12.04
C ALA A 135 9.76 -1.28 11.77
N ALA A 136 9.26 -2.53 11.69
CA ALA A 136 7.83 -2.81 11.51
C ALA A 136 6.97 -2.17 12.62
N MET A 137 7.37 -2.33 13.88
CA MET A 137 6.66 -1.74 15.03
C MET A 137 6.67 -0.21 15.01
N SER A 138 7.86 0.38 14.86
CA SER A 138 8.02 1.84 14.92
C SER A 138 7.31 2.56 13.77
N VAL A 139 7.38 1.99 12.57
CA VAL A 139 6.66 2.51 11.40
C VAL A 139 5.16 2.38 11.59
N ALA A 140 4.65 1.24 12.07
CA ALA A 140 3.22 1.08 12.31
C ALA A 140 2.70 2.10 13.33
N HIS A 141 3.42 2.29 14.44
CA HIS A 141 3.08 3.29 15.43
C HIS A 141 3.08 4.70 14.83
N ARG A 142 4.14 5.04 14.09
CA ARG A 142 4.25 6.34 13.42
C ARG A 142 3.11 6.57 12.44
N VAL A 143 2.75 5.58 11.64
CA VAL A 143 1.69 5.72 10.63
C VAL A 143 0.30 5.75 11.27
N ALA A 144 0.08 5.03 12.36
CA ALA A 144 -1.15 5.16 13.15
C ALA A 144 -1.32 6.59 13.68
N GLU A 145 -0.26 7.21 14.20
CA GLU A 145 -0.26 8.61 14.62
C GLU A 145 -0.49 9.59 13.45
N GLU A 146 0.19 9.37 12.32
CA GLU A 146 0.03 10.21 11.11
C GLU A 146 -1.38 10.11 10.52
N MET A 147 -2.06 8.98 10.73
CA MET A 147 -3.42 8.73 10.27
C MET A 147 -4.50 9.07 11.30
N ASP A 148 -4.11 9.46 12.52
CA ASP A 148 -5.01 9.76 13.63
C ASP A 148 -5.96 8.60 13.96
N VAL A 149 -5.39 7.39 14.02
CA VAL A 149 -6.08 6.14 14.33
C VAL A 149 -5.38 5.40 15.48
N GLU A 150 -6.11 4.52 16.14
CA GLU A 150 -5.54 3.65 17.17
C GLU A 150 -4.71 2.53 16.54
N LEU A 151 -3.50 2.32 17.05
CA LEU A 151 -2.65 1.21 16.65
C LEU A 151 -3.32 -0.13 17.00
N GLY A 152 -3.37 -1.05 16.05
CA GLY A 152 -4.10 -2.32 16.16
C GLY A 152 -5.51 -2.28 15.58
N LYS A 153 -6.05 -1.10 15.31
CA LYS A 153 -7.30 -0.92 14.55
C LYS A 153 -6.98 -0.79 13.06
N GLN A 154 -7.13 0.38 12.45
CA GLN A 154 -6.97 0.57 11.01
C GLN A 154 -5.53 0.38 10.53
N VAL A 155 -4.55 0.70 11.38
CA VAL A 155 -3.13 0.46 11.16
C VAL A 155 -2.63 -0.49 12.25
N GLY A 156 -1.89 -1.52 11.87
CA GLY A 156 -1.36 -2.49 12.82
C GLY A 156 -0.04 -3.11 12.37
N TYR A 157 0.52 -3.99 13.20
CA TYR A 157 1.70 -4.77 12.82
C TYR A 157 1.64 -6.23 13.23
N ARG A 158 2.41 -7.05 12.52
CA ARG A 158 2.61 -8.46 12.85
C ARG A 158 4.07 -8.87 12.76
N ILE A 159 4.63 -9.26 13.90
CA ILE A 159 6.00 -9.79 14.00
C ILE A 159 5.97 -11.17 14.67
N ARG A 160 7.12 -11.83 14.75
CA ARG A 160 7.20 -13.10 15.46
C ARG A 160 6.81 -12.91 16.93
N PHE A 161 5.86 -13.73 17.39
CA PHE A 161 5.30 -13.76 18.75
C PHE A 161 4.43 -12.56 19.15
N GLU A 162 4.10 -11.66 18.21
CA GLU A 162 3.28 -10.50 18.52
C GLU A 162 2.47 -10.07 17.30
N ASP A 163 1.15 -9.99 17.48
CA ASP A 163 0.20 -9.60 16.44
C ASP A 163 -0.71 -8.50 17.00
N VAL A 164 -0.49 -7.28 16.53
CA VAL A 164 -1.27 -6.09 16.90
C VAL A 164 -2.07 -5.69 15.66
N THR A 165 -3.01 -6.57 15.30
CA THR A 165 -3.96 -6.37 14.21
C THR A 165 -5.34 -6.90 14.61
N GLU A 166 -6.39 -6.31 14.04
CA GLU A 166 -7.77 -6.71 14.28
C GLU A 166 -8.39 -7.17 12.94
N PRO A 167 -8.76 -8.45 12.81
CA PRO A 167 -9.39 -8.97 11.60
C PRO A 167 -10.64 -8.17 11.21
N GLY A 168 -10.74 -7.79 9.94
CA GLY A 168 -11.85 -6.97 9.43
C GLY A 168 -11.74 -5.48 9.69
N THR A 169 -10.88 -5.05 10.63
CA THR A 169 -10.65 -3.63 10.95
C THR A 169 -9.31 -3.12 10.41
N THR A 170 -8.25 -3.93 10.48
CA THR A 170 -6.92 -3.53 10.00
C THR A 170 -6.86 -3.48 8.47
N LEU A 171 -6.61 -2.27 7.95
CA LEU A 171 -6.53 -1.99 6.52
C LEU A 171 -5.08 -1.89 6.02
N LEU A 172 -4.17 -1.48 6.91
CA LEU A 172 -2.73 -1.39 6.65
C LEU A 172 -1.96 -2.13 7.73
N LYS A 173 -1.25 -3.18 7.32
CA LYS A 173 -0.43 -4.02 8.19
C LYS A 173 1.04 -3.86 7.85
N TYR A 174 1.84 -3.52 8.85
CA TYR A 174 3.30 -3.62 8.78
C TYR A 174 3.76 -4.96 9.33
N CYS A 175 4.66 -5.67 8.67
CA CYS A 175 5.10 -6.97 9.17
C CYS A 175 6.56 -7.22 8.86
N THR A 176 7.17 -8.21 9.51
CA THR A 176 8.47 -8.68 9.05
C THR A 176 8.33 -9.58 7.83
N ASP A 177 9.36 -9.63 6.98
CA ASP A 177 9.40 -10.54 5.82
C ASP A 177 9.05 -11.98 6.24
N GLY A 178 9.70 -12.49 7.30
CA GLY A 178 9.43 -13.81 7.85
C GLY A 178 8.01 -14.00 8.41
N SER A 179 7.31 -12.94 8.83
CA SER A 179 5.89 -13.04 9.22
C SER A 179 5.01 -13.26 8.00
N LEU A 180 5.25 -12.49 6.92
CA LEU A 180 4.48 -12.64 5.68
C LEU A 180 4.75 -13.99 5.01
N LEU A 181 5.99 -14.48 5.05
CA LEU A 181 6.33 -15.83 4.59
C LEU A 181 5.57 -16.92 5.35
N ARG A 182 5.45 -16.79 6.67
CA ARG A 182 4.65 -17.74 7.47
C ARG A 182 3.17 -17.69 7.10
N GLU A 183 2.63 -16.51 6.82
CA GLU A 183 1.28 -16.39 6.30
C GLU A 183 1.14 -17.09 4.94
N ALA A 184 2.12 -16.92 4.04
CA ALA A 184 2.14 -17.58 2.73
C ALA A 184 2.18 -19.12 2.81
N GLN A 185 2.67 -19.70 3.91
CA GLN A 185 2.63 -21.15 4.12
C GLN A 185 1.20 -21.65 4.38
N THR A 186 0.35 -20.83 5.01
CA THR A 186 -1.04 -21.17 5.31
C THR A 186 -2.00 -20.72 4.20
N ASP A 187 -1.73 -19.55 3.61
CA ASP A 187 -2.45 -19.00 2.47
C ASP A 187 -1.46 -18.70 1.32
N PRO A 188 -1.18 -19.70 0.45
CA PRO A 188 -0.20 -19.56 -0.63
C PRO A 188 -0.53 -18.48 -1.67
N LEU A 189 -1.78 -18.02 -1.74
CA LEU A 189 -2.19 -16.95 -2.65
C LEU A 189 -2.22 -15.58 -1.97
N LEU A 190 -1.93 -15.51 -0.67
CA LEU A 190 -1.96 -14.30 0.13
C LEU A 190 -3.28 -13.54 -0.09
N SER A 191 -4.38 -14.28 -0.07
CA SER A 191 -5.71 -13.88 -0.50
C SER A 191 -6.28 -12.70 0.30
N ASN A 192 -5.85 -12.54 1.55
CA ASN A 192 -6.18 -11.43 2.44
C ASN A 192 -5.58 -10.08 2.02
N TYR A 193 -4.70 -10.06 1.02
CA TYR A 193 -4.01 -8.85 0.58
C TYR A 193 -4.40 -8.44 -0.84
N SER A 194 -4.65 -7.14 -1.00
CA SER A 194 -4.83 -6.51 -2.33
C SER A 194 -3.55 -5.83 -2.82
N VAL A 195 -2.69 -5.41 -1.89
CA VAL A 195 -1.36 -4.86 -2.19
C VAL A 195 -0.34 -5.42 -1.21
N ILE A 196 0.80 -5.84 -1.73
CA ILE A 196 1.98 -6.18 -0.93
C ILE A 196 3.10 -5.22 -1.30
N VAL A 197 3.61 -4.52 -0.28
CA VAL A 197 4.77 -3.66 -0.36
C VAL A 197 5.96 -4.41 0.23
N LEU A 198 6.99 -4.63 -0.58
CA LEU A 198 8.28 -5.13 -0.13
C LEU A 198 9.22 -3.94 0.04
N ASP A 199 9.36 -3.48 1.28
CA ASP A 199 10.18 -2.33 1.61
C ASP A 199 11.60 -2.73 2.00
N GLU A 200 12.53 -1.77 1.89
CA GLU A 200 13.96 -1.99 2.11
C GLU A 200 14.50 -3.22 1.38
N ALA A 201 14.03 -3.41 0.13
CA ALA A 201 14.47 -4.49 -0.77
C ALA A 201 15.99 -4.52 -0.98
N HIS A 202 16.68 -3.42 -0.68
CA HIS A 202 18.13 -3.30 -0.72
C HIS A 202 18.86 -4.07 0.40
N GLU A 203 18.22 -4.40 1.52
CA GLU A 203 18.84 -5.20 2.58
C GLU A 203 19.05 -6.67 2.16
N ARG A 204 18.40 -7.13 1.07
CA ARG A 204 18.60 -8.45 0.42
C ARG A 204 18.68 -9.62 1.41
N THR A 205 17.74 -9.66 2.35
CA THR A 205 17.65 -10.78 3.29
C THR A 205 17.15 -12.04 2.57
N LEU A 206 17.43 -13.22 3.11
CA LEU A 206 16.93 -14.48 2.55
C LEU A 206 15.41 -14.50 2.47
N ASP A 207 14.72 -14.00 3.51
CA ASP A 207 13.27 -13.95 3.56
C ASP A 207 12.70 -13.03 2.47
N THR A 208 13.32 -11.86 2.24
CA THR A 208 12.93 -10.95 1.16
C THR A 208 13.10 -11.59 -0.22
N ASP A 209 14.21 -12.29 -0.46
CA ASP A 209 14.48 -12.95 -1.74
C ASP A 209 13.50 -14.10 -2.02
N ILE A 210 13.11 -14.87 -1.00
CA ILE A 210 12.06 -15.89 -1.11
C ILE A 210 10.70 -15.23 -1.42
N LEU A 211 10.36 -14.12 -0.76
CA LEU A 211 9.14 -13.35 -1.05
C LEU A 211 9.11 -12.87 -2.50
N PHE A 212 10.24 -12.42 -3.07
CA PHE A 212 10.27 -12.04 -4.49
C PHE A 212 9.88 -13.20 -5.41
N GLY A 213 10.44 -14.39 -5.16
CA GLY A 213 10.10 -15.60 -5.89
C GLY A 213 8.62 -15.97 -5.78
N LEU A 214 8.10 -16.01 -4.56
CA LEU A 214 6.69 -16.34 -4.30
C LEU A 214 5.75 -15.33 -4.95
N LEU A 215 5.98 -14.03 -4.75
CA LEU A 215 5.12 -12.99 -5.33
C LEU A 215 5.16 -13.00 -6.85
N LYS A 216 6.32 -13.27 -7.47
CA LYS A 216 6.44 -13.39 -8.93
C LYS A 216 5.61 -14.53 -9.50
N GLU A 217 5.44 -15.62 -8.76
CA GLU A 217 4.52 -16.69 -9.15
C GLU A 217 3.07 -16.33 -8.84
N ILE A 218 2.77 -15.77 -7.68
CA ILE A 218 1.41 -15.40 -7.27
C ILE A 218 0.79 -14.40 -8.26
N ILE A 219 1.51 -13.37 -8.72
CA ILE A 219 0.99 -12.36 -9.65
C ILE A 219 0.62 -12.92 -11.04
N LYS A 220 1.16 -14.10 -11.42
CA LYS A 220 0.75 -14.78 -12.66
C LYS A 220 -0.70 -15.23 -12.57
N THR A 221 -1.13 -15.68 -11.39
CA THR A 221 -2.49 -16.16 -11.09
C THR A 221 -3.41 -15.04 -10.59
N ARG A 222 -2.94 -14.22 -9.65
CA ARG A 222 -3.72 -13.17 -8.96
C ARG A 222 -3.54 -11.82 -9.64
N LYS A 223 -4.26 -11.58 -10.75
CA LYS A 223 -4.23 -10.30 -11.50
C LYS A 223 -4.76 -9.09 -10.71
N ASP A 224 -5.51 -9.35 -9.65
CA ASP A 224 -6.03 -8.33 -8.74
C ASP A 224 -5.02 -7.88 -7.66
N LEU A 225 -3.97 -8.66 -7.41
CA LEU A 225 -2.89 -8.32 -6.47
C LEU A 225 -1.91 -7.32 -7.09
N LYS A 226 -1.65 -6.23 -6.37
CA LYS A 226 -0.56 -5.29 -6.70
C LYS A 226 0.67 -5.57 -5.86
N VAL A 227 1.85 -5.41 -6.45
CA VAL A 227 3.14 -5.51 -5.76
C VAL A 227 3.90 -4.20 -5.92
N VAL A 228 4.39 -3.65 -4.81
CA VAL A 228 5.27 -2.47 -4.82
C VAL A 228 6.58 -2.85 -4.16
N VAL A 229 7.69 -2.66 -4.86
CA VAL A 229 9.03 -2.90 -4.32
C VAL A 229 9.69 -1.56 -4.06
N MET A 230 10.04 -1.28 -2.81
CA MET A 230 10.66 -0.02 -2.42
C MET A 230 12.12 -0.24 -2.03
N SER A 231 13.01 0.63 -2.51
CA SER A 231 14.45 0.57 -2.24
C SER A 231 15.03 1.97 -2.04
N ALA A 232 16.02 2.09 -1.15
CA ALA A 232 16.80 3.30 -0.98
C ALA A 232 17.96 3.43 -1.98
N THR A 233 18.40 2.32 -2.58
CA THR A 233 19.59 2.26 -3.42
C THR A 233 19.26 2.17 -4.92
N LEU A 234 20.21 2.59 -5.75
CA LEU A 234 20.09 2.70 -7.21
C LEU A 234 20.08 1.36 -7.96
N ASP A 235 20.16 0.21 -7.27
CA ASP A 235 20.12 -1.14 -7.85
C ASP A 235 18.71 -1.53 -8.38
N CYS A 236 17.93 -0.52 -8.76
CA CYS A 236 16.57 -0.58 -9.25
C CYS A 236 16.42 -1.32 -10.57
N GLU A 237 17.46 -1.34 -11.41
CA GLU A 237 17.46 -2.05 -12.69
C GLU A 237 17.25 -3.55 -12.52
N LYS A 238 17.83 -4.14 -11.47
CA LYS A 238 17.67 -5.57 -11.16
C LYS A 238 16.22 -5.88 -10.80
N PHE A 239 15.59 -5.07 -9.95
CA PHE A 239 14.19 -5.23 -9.57
C PHE A 239 13.24 -4.95 -10.73
N GLN A 240 13.51 -3.91 -11.52
CA GLN A 240 12.77 -3.59 -12.74
C GLN A 240 12.78 -4.74 -13.73
N LYS A 241 13.96 -5.32 -14.00
CA LYS A 241 14.10 -6.47 -14.91
C LYS A 241 13.44 -7.73 -14.32
N TYR A 242 13.59 -7.97 -13.02
CA TYR A 242 13.03 -9.15 -12.37
C TYR A 242 11.50 -9.15 -12.36
N PHE A 243 10.87 -8.01 -12.04
CA PHE A 243 9.41 -7.86 -11.97
C PHE A 243 8.77 -7.32 -13.25
N GLU A 244 9.56 -7.01 -14.28
CA GLU A 244 9.10 -6.37 -15.53
C GLU A 244 8.26 -5.12 -15.24
N ALA A 245 8.75 -4.28 -14.31
CA ALA A 245 7.97 -3.25 -13.65
C ALA A 245 8.56 -1.84 -13.88
N PRO A 246 7.72 -0.80 -14.06
CA PRO A 246 8.21 0.56 -14.17
C PRO A 246 8.79 1.07 -12.85
N VAL A 247 9.74 2.01 -12.96
CA VAL A 247 10.37 2.67 -11.81
C VAL A 247 9.75 4.05 -11.57
N VAL A 248 9.44 4.33 -10.31
CA VAL A 248 9.06 5.65 -9.80
C VAL A 248 10.19 6.17 -8.91
N PHE A 249 10.92 7.14 -9.42
CA PHE A 249 11.92 7.87 -8.65
C PHE A 249 11.25 8.95 -7.79
N ILE A 250 11.59 8.95 -6.50
CA ILE A 250 11.28 9.98 -5.52
C ILE A 250 12.60 10.74 -5.29
N PRO A 251 12.67 12.02 -5.70
CA PRO A 251 13.90 12.80 -5.55
C PRO A 251 14.25 12.96 -4.06
N GLY A 252 15.54 12.95 -3.74
CA GLY A 252 16.01 13.27 -2.39
C GLY A 252 16.03 14.78 -2.14
N ARG A 253 15.96 15.18 -0.86
CA ARG A 253 16.55 16.44 -0.40
C ARG A 253 17.76 16.06 0.44
N VAL A 254 18.94 16.47 -0.01
CA VAL A 254 20.20 16.34 0.71
C VAL A 254 20.18 17.40 1.82
N HIS A 255 19.82 17.04 3.04
CA HIS A 255 20.51 17.71 4.14
C HIS A 255 21.99 17.36 3.95
N PRO A 256 22.90 18.33 3.80
CA PRO A 256 24.30 18.02 3.53
C PRO A 256 24.83 17.16 4.67
N VAL A 257 25.23 15.92 4.33
CA VAL A 257 25.93 15.03 5.26
C VAL A 257 27.42 15.20 4.96
N GLU A 258 28.16 15.75 5.90
CA GLU A 258 29.61 15.84 5.81
C GLU A 258 30.21 14.45 6.08
N ILE A 259 30.97 13.93 5.11
CA ILE A 259 31.66 12.64 5.25
C ILE A 259 33.11 12.93 5.64
N LEU A 260 33.47 12.62 6.88
CA LEU A 260 34.84 12.68 7.36
C LEU A 260 35.44 11.27 7.33
N TYR A 261 36.61 11.13 6.69
CA TYR A 261 37.37 9.89 6.64
C TYR A 261 38.49 9.93 7.67
N THR A 262 38.80 8.78 8.28
CA THR A 262 39.96 8.66 9.16
C THR A 262 41.24 8.57 8.33
N GLU A 263 42.31 9.25 8.75
CA GLU A 263 43.59 9.29 8.02
C GLU A 263 44.33 7.93 8.03
N SER A 264 44.06 7.07 9.02
CA SER A 264 44.72 5.77 9.15
C SER A 264 43.72 4.63 9.29
N LYS A 265 44.13 3.45 8.79
CA LYS A 265 43.45 2.18 9.08
C LYS A 265 43.78 1.81 10.52
N SER A 266 42.78 1.73 11.39
CA SER A 266 42.97 1.13 12.71
C SER A 266 43.30 -0.34 12.53
N THR A 267 44.55 -0.73 12.76
CA THR A 267 44.89 -2.14 12.96
C THR A 267 44.19 -2.58 14.25
N PRO A 268 43.31 -3.60 14.23
CA PRO A 268 42.71 -4.10 15.46
C PRO A 268 43.81 -4.61 16.40
N PRO A 269 43.65 -4.47 17.73
CA PRO A 269 44.55 -5.07 18.71
C PRO A 269 44.52 -6.60 18.67
#